data_AF-A0A438CD86-F1
#
_entry.id   AF-A0A438CD86-F1
#
_cell.length_a   1.000
_cell.length_b   1.000
_cell.length_c   1.000
_cell.angle_alpha   90.00
_cell.angle_beta   90.00
_cell.angle_gamma   90.00
#
_symmetry.space_group_name_H-M   'P 1'
#
loop_
_entity.id
_entity.type
_entity.pdbx_description
1 polymer ?
#
loop_
_entity_poly.entity_id
_entity_poly.type
_entity_poly.pdbx_seq_one_letter_code
_entity_poly.pdbx_strand_id
1 'polypeptide(L)'
;MTTYRVDQPERPQPAARRASPRHIPEGITVAAPAIPRAPPVAPASSQPSTSAEPRMAIPISEYRELCSLETLTASQSSLAQEMAAIRACQEQMLATQAQTLPS
;
A
#
# COMPACT_ATOMS: atom_id res chain seq x y z
N MET A 1 28.00 -10.73 40.04
CA MET A 1 27.11 -11.30 39.00
C MET A 1 25.67 -11.14 39.49
N THR A 2 25.01 -10.04 39.17
CA THR A 2 23.62 -9.78 39.61
C THR A 2 22.67 -10.24 38.51
N THR A 3 21.76 -11.14 38.86
CA THR A 3 20.74 -11.69 37.96
C THR A 3 19.50 -10.80 38.01
N TYR A 4 19.25 -10.03 36.95
CA TYR A 4 17.95 -9.39 36.79
C TYR A 4 16.92 -10.46 36.40
N ARG A 5 15.83 -10.55 37.19
CA ARG A 5 14.64 -11.34 36.85
C ARG A 5 13.70 -10.36 36.14
N VAL A 6 13.37 -10.63 34.88
CA VAL A 6 12.30 -9.94 34.17
C VAL A 6 11.00 -10.49 34.73
N ASP A 7 10.28 -9.66 35.47
CA ASP A 7 8.90 -9.93 35.87
C ASP A 7 8.02 -9.79 34.61
N GLN A 8 7.44 -10.90 34.16
CA GLN A 8 6.61 -10.97 32.98
C GLN A 8 5.16 -10.68 33.41
N PRO A 9 4.46 -9.68 32.85
CA PRO A 9 3.09 -9.42 33.25
C PRO A 9 2.19 -10.53 32.71
N GLU A 10 1.56 -11.26 33.63
CA GLU A 10 0.53 -12.26 33.34
C GLU A 10 -0.63 -11.58 32.60
N ARG A 11 -0.86 -11.95 31.34
CA ARG A 11 -2.05 -11.49 30.60
C ARG A 11 -3.30 -12.05 31.29
N PRO A 12 -4.30 -11.23 31.64
CA PRO A 12 -5.56 -11.76 32.14
C PRO A 12 -6.22 -12.60 31.04
N GLN A 13 -6.48 -13.87 31.33
CA GLN A 13 -7.32 -14.71 30.47
C GLN A 13 -8.74 -14.12 30.43
N PRO A 14 -9.32 -13.86 29.24
CA PRO A 14 -10.71 -13.44 29.17
C PRO A 14 -11.63 -14.58 29.64
N ALA A 15 -12.26 -14.37 30.79
CA ALA A 15 -13.28 -15.26 31.32
C ALA A 15 -14.48 -15.37 30.36
N ALA A 16 -14.96 -16.60 30.17
CA ALA A 16 -15.99 -16.98 29.23
C ALA A 16 -17.29 -16.18 29.35
N ARG A 17 -17.88 -15.81 28.19
CA ARG A 17 -19.33 -15.62 28.10
C ARG A 17 -19.86 -16.37 26.88
N ARG A 18 -20.13 -17.67 27.06
CA ARG A 18 -21.01 -18.40 26.14
C ARG A 18 -22.38 -17.73 26.16
N ALA A 19 -22.73 -17.03 25.09
CA ALA A 19 -24.12 -16.66 24.86
C ALA A 19 -24.87 -17.93 24.48
N SER A 20 -25.70 -18.43 25.39
CA SER A 20 -26.66 -19.50 25.09
C SER A 20 -27.66 -18.98 24.06
N PRO A 21 -27.83 -19.62 22.88
CA PRO A 21 -28.83 -19.18 21.90
C PRO A 21 -30.22 -19.30 22.51
N ARG A 22 -30.85 -18.18 22.82
CA ARG A 22 -32.25 -18.18 23.26
C ARG A 22 -33.14 -18.51 22.06
N HIS A 23 -33.87 -19.61 22.24
CA HIS A 23 -35.01 -20.14 21.48
C HIS A 23 -35.69 -19.15 20.52
N ILE A 24 -35.62 -19.44 19.21
CA ILE A 24 -36.33 -18.72 18.15
C ILE A 24 -37.75 -19.31 18.05
N PRO A 25 -38.84 -18.50 18.04
CA PRO A 25 -40.18 -19.03 17.89
C PRO A 25 -40.40 -19.56 16.46
N GLU A 26 -40.71 -20.85 16.37
CA GLU A 26 -41.17 -21.51 15.16
C GLU A 26 -42.57 -21.00 14.81
N GLY A 27 -42.73 -20.27 13.70
CA GLY A 27 -44.06 -19.87 13.28
C GLY A 27 -44.13 -18.79 12.24
N ILE A 28 -43.74 -19.09 10.99
CA ILE A 28 -44.44 -18.60 9.79
C ILE A 28 -43.98 -19.43 8.58
N THR A 29 -44.74 -20.47 8.24
CA THR A 29 -44.59 -21.16 6.96
C THR A 29 -45.11 -20.25 5.85
N VAL A 30 -44.19 -19.56 5.16
CA VAL A 30 -44.50 -18.90 3.89
C VAL A 30 -44.49 -19.97 2.81
N ALA A 31 -45.67 -20.30 2.25
CA ALA A 31 -45.76 -21.22 1.13
C ALA A 31 -45.06 -20.61 -0.10
N ALA A 32 -43.91 -21.17 -0.47
CA ALA A 32 -43.16 -20.74 -1.64
C ALA A 32 -43.86 -21.22 -2.94
N PRO A 33 -43.98 -20.37 -3.98
CA PRO A 33 -44.57 -20.78 -5.25
C PRO A 33 -43.77 -21.91 -5.91
N ALA A 34 -44.46 -22.97 -6.34
CA ALA A 34 -43.85 -24.11 -7.03
C ALA A 34 -43.54 -23.76 -8.49
N ILE A 35 -42.34 -23.24 -8.74
CA ILE A 35 -41.76 -23.18 -10.09
C ILE A 35 -41.12 -24.54 -10.38
N PRO A 36 -41.40 -25.19 -11.53
CA PRO A 36 -40.66 -26.38 -11.95
C PRO A 36 -39.17 -26.07 -12.01
N ARG A 37 -38.40 -26.59 -11.04
CA ARG A 37 -36.96 -26.40 -10.97
C ARG A 37 -36.33 -27.14 -12.15
N ALA A 38 -35.81 -26.38 -13.13
CA ALA A 38 -34.90 -26.93 -14.13
C ALA A 38 -33.70 -27.60 -13.41
N PRO A 39 -33.14 -28.69 -13.95
CA PRO A 39 -31.97 -29.33 -13.35
C PRO A 39 -30.87 -28.28 -13.10
N PRO A 40 -30.22 -28.27 -11.93
CA PRO A 40 -29.10 -27.37 -11.70
C PRO A 40 -28.04 -27.65 -12.75
N VAL A 41 -27.81 -26.71 -13.65
CA VAL A 41 -26.60 -26.74 -14.48
C VAL A 41 -25.46 -26.47 -13.50
N ALA A 42 -24.67 -27.51 -13.22
CA ALA A 42 -23.48 -27.36 -12.41
C ALA A 42 -22.61 -26.26 -13.04
N PRO A 43 -22.14 -25.25 -12.29
CA PRO A 43 -21.17 -24.31 -12.83
C PRO A 43 -19.96 -25.14 -13.26
N ALA A 44 -19.59 -25.03 -14.54
CA ALA A 44 -18.33 -25.60 -15.00
C ALA A 44 -17.22 -25.02 -14.11
N SER A 45 -16.54 -25.88 -13.37
CA SER A 45 -15.45 -25.50 -12.49
C SER A 45 -14.40 -24.79 -13.34
N SER A 46 -14.42 -23.46 -13.32
CA SER A 46 -13.36 -22.64 -13.88
C SER A 46 -12.24 -22.72 -12.85
N GLN A 47 -11.41 -23.75 -12.97
CA GLN A 47 -10.25 -23.91 -12.10
C GLN A 47 -9.42 -22.62 -12.24
N PRO A 48 -9.10 -21.90 -11.16
CA PRO A 48 -8.18 -20.78 -11.25
C PRO A 48 -6.90 -21.33 -11.87
N SER A 49 -6.42 -20.73 -12.94
CA SER A 49 -5.14 -21.10 -13.53
C SER A 49 -4.10 -21.07 -12.43
N THR A 50 -3.58 -22.24 -12.05
CA THR A 50 -2.50 -22.37 -11.07
C THR A 50 -1.20 -21.95 -11.75
N SER A 51 -1.08 -20.67 -12.07
CA SER A 51 0.20 -20.05 -12.38
C SER A 51 0.91 -19.87 -11.04
N ALA A 52 1.54 -20.94 -10.55
CA ALA A 52 2.34 -20.92 -9.32
C ALA A 52 3.64 -20.12 -9.49
N GLU A 53 3.99 -19.75 -10.73
CA GLU A 53 5.12 -18.87 -11.00
C GLU A 53 4.70 -17.40 -10.93
N PRO A 54 5.34 -16.60 -10.07
CA PRO A 54 5.29 -15.15 -10.15
C PRO A 54 5.78 -14.76 -11.55
N ARG A 55 4.89 -14.21 -12.36
CA ARG A 55 5.21 -13.89 -13.77
C ARG A 55 6.28 -12.80 -13.92
N MET A 56 6.61 -12.13 -12.83
CA MET A 56 7.90 -11.54 -12.46
C MET A 56 7.63 -10.84 -11.12
N ALA A 57 8.27 -11.28 -10.04
CA ALA A 57 8.23 -10.58 -8.75
C ALA A 57 9.52 -9.80 -8.60
N ILE A 58 9.45 -8.47 -8.51
CA ILE A 58 10.61 -7.62 -8.19
C ILE A 58 10.87 -7.75 -6.68
N PRO A 59 12.05 -8.25 -6.26
CA PRO A 59 12.44 -8.28 -4.86
C PRO A 59 12.35 -6.89 -4.22
N ILE A 60 12.00 -6.82 -2.93
CA ILE A 60 11.84 -5.55 -2.21
C ILE A 60 13.14 -4.72 -2.24
N SER A 61 14.30 -5.38 -2.24
CA SER A 61 15.60 -4.71 -2.40
C SER A 61 15.71 -3.99 -3.73
N GLU A 62 15.38 -4.66 -4.84
CA GLU A 62 15.42 -4.07 -6.18
C GLU A 62 14.43 -2.91 -6.32
N TYR A 63 13.23 -3.03 -5.75
CA TYR A 63 12.27 -1.92 -5.71
C TYR A 63 12.82 -0.70 -4.96
N ARG A 64 13.46 -0.90 -3.80
CA ARG A 64 14.07 0.19 -3.02
C ARG A 64 15.23 0.85 -3.75
N GLU A 65 16.04 0.06 -4.44
CA GLU A 65 17.14 0.56 -5.29
C GLU A 65 16.58 1.41 -6.44
N LEU A 66 15.54 0.93 -7.13
CA LEU A 66 14.87 1.69 -8.20
C LEU A 66 14.28 3.01 -7.69
N CYS A 67 13.56 2.99 -6.55
CA CYS A 67 13.04 4.22 -5.94
C CYS A 67 14.15 5.19 -5.53
N SER A 68 15.26 4.66 -5.00
CA SER A 68 16.43 5.47 -4.62
C SER A 68 17.05 6.12 -5.85
N LEU A 69 17.21 5.36 -6.93
CA LEU A 69 17.75 5.87 -8.19
C LEU A 69 16.85 6.94 -8.80
N GLU A 70 15.55 6.70 -8.88
CA GLU A 70 14.59 7.68 -9.40
C GLU A 70 14.63 8.99 -8.59
N THR A 71 14.62 8.87 -7.25
CA THR A 71 14.70 10.02 -6.34
C THR A 71 16.03 10.77 -6.52
N LEU A 72 17.14 10.05 -6.64
CA LEU A 72 18.46 10.62 -6.86
C LEU A 72 18.53 11.35 -8.20
N THR A 73 17.99 10.76 -9.27
CA THR A 73 17.96 11.38 -10.60
C THR A 73 17.13 12.66 -10.59
N ALA A 74 15.95 12.65 -9.96
CA ALA A 74 15.13 13.84 -9.80
C ALA A 74 15.83 14.93 -8.97
N SER A 75 16.56 14.53 -7.92
CA SER A 75 17.30 15.47 -7.07
C SER A 75 18.48 16.10 -7.83
N GLN A 76 19.20 15.30 -8.63
CA GLN A 76 20.29 15.80 -9.47
C GLN A 76 19.80 16.74 -10.57
N SER A 77 18.67 16.44 -11.21
CA SER A 77 18.09 17.33 -12.22
C SER A 77 17.65 18.66 -11.61
N SER A 78 17.00 18.63 -10.44
CA SER A 78 16.63 19.84 -9.69
C SER A 78 17.86 20.67 -9.32
N LEU A 79 18.92 20.05 -8.79
CA LEU A 79 20.16 20.73 -8.45
C LEU A 79 20.83 21.35 -9.69
N ALA A 80 20.88 20.63 -10.81
CA ALA A 80 21.43 21.14 -12.05
C ALA A 80 20.65 22.36 -12.56
N GLN A 81 19.32 22.31 -12.49
CA GLN A 81 18.44 23.41 -12.86
C GLN A 81 18.63 24.63 -11.95
N GLU A 82 18.74 24.41 -10.63
CA GLU A 82 19.00 25.48 -9.66
C GLU A 82 20.34 26.15 -9.93
N MET A 83 21.40 25.36 -10.13
CA MET A 83 22.73 25.88 -10.47
C MET A 83 22.74 26.66 -11.79
N ALA A 84 21.96 26.23 -12.79
CA ALA A 84 21.80 26.95 -14.05
C ALA A 84 21.04 28.27 -13.86
N ALA A 85 19.96 28.28 -13.08
CA ALA A 85 19.18 29.47 -12.77
C ALA A 85 20.00 30.51 -11.99
N ILE A 86 20.81 30.06 -11.02
CA ILE A 86 21.73 30.93 -10.27
C ILE A 86 22.74 31.59 -11.23
N ARG A 87 23.36 30.82 -12.13
CA ARG A 87 24.28 31.37 -13.13
C ARG A 87 23.62 32.38 -14.04
N ALA A 88 22.44 32.05 -14.59
CA ALA A 88 21.70 32.96 -15.44
C ALA A 88 21.34 34.27 -14.72
N CYS A 89 20.94 34.20 -13.45
CA CYS A 89 20.64 35.37 -12.62
C CYS A 89 21.89 36.24 -12.41
N GLN A 90 23.03 35.62 -12.11
CA GLN A 90 24.31 36.33 -11.95
C GLN A 90 24.72 37.03 -13.25
N GLU A 91 24.62 36.34 -14.39
CA GLU A 91 24.92 36.89 -15.71
C GLU A 91 23.99 38.06 -16.06
N GLN A 92 22.69 37.92 -15.80
CA GLN A 92 21.72 38.99 -16.04
C GLN A 92 22.02 40.23 -15.20
N MET A 93 22.39 40.05 -13.93
CA MET A 93 22.76 41.16 -13.05
C MET A 93 23.99 41.92 -13.58
N LEU A 94 25.03 41.18 -13.99
CA LEU A 94 26.23 41.75 -14.58
C LEU A 94 25.92 42.52 -15.88
N ALA A 95 25.14 41.90 -16.76
CA ALA A 95 24.71 42.51 -18.02
C ALA A 95 23.89 43.79 -17.77
N THR A 96 23.03 43.79 -16.76
CA THR A 96 22.20 44.94 -16.40
C THR A 96 23.08 46.08 -15.85
N GLN A 97 23.99 45.79 -14.93
CA GLN A 97 24.92 46.81 -14.40
C GLN A 97 25.75 47.46 -15.51
N ALA A 98 26.26 46.67 -16.45
CA ALA A 98 27.04 47.17 -17.58
C ALA A 98 26.23 48.08 -18.53
N GLN A 99 24.92 47.84 -18.68
CA GLN A 99 24.03 48.65 -19.52
C GLN A 99 23.57 49.94 -18.84
N THR A 100 23.51 49.98 -17.51
CA THR A 100 22.99 51.14 -16.75
C THR A 100 24.07 52.14 -16.34
N LEU A 101 25.36 51.82 -16.48
CA LEU A 101 26.45 52.73 -16.17
C LEU A 101 26.72 53.66 -17.37
N PRO A 102 26.41 54.97 -17.31
CA PRO A 102 26.68 55.88 -18.42
C PRO A 102 28.20 56.09 -18.56
N SER A 103 28.65 56.22 -19.81
CA SER A 103 30.06 56.42 -20.20
C SER A 103 30.61 57.79 -19.83
#